data_AF-A0A819S1N1-F1
#
_entry.id   AF-A0A819S1N1-F1
#
_cell.length_a   1.000
_cell.length_b   1.000
_cell.length_c   1.000
_cell.angle_alpha   90.00
_cell.angle_beta   90.00
_cell.angle_gamma   90.00
#
_symmetry.space_group_name_H-M   'P 1'
#
loop_
_entity.id
_entity.type
_entity.pdbx_description
1 polymer ?
#
loop_
_entity_poly.entity_id
_entity_poly.type
_entity_poly.pdbx_seq_one_letter_code
_entity_poly.pdbx_strand_id
1 'polypeptide(L)'
;HAINLNNKYSDNLFWLTTRNINDEWPIAFHGTHSPTLTNITQSTPLFNSIKTDSMNNEDIHQITKVDSGSAIYVITHCNDGADAYTTPFTILNGDNNETFKLVFQCRVRPNSFTIYNGSNDLGQLWQITDPQAIRPYGLLLKRETILF
;
A
#
# COMPACT_ATOMS: atom_id res chain seq x y z
N HIS A 1 -9.71 10.01 7.06
CA HIS A 1 -8.53 10.58 7.76
C HIS A 1 -7.34 10.53 6.83
N ALA A 2 -6.53 11.58 6.77
CA ALA A 2 -5.26 11.58 6.03
C ALA A 2 -4.16 10.93 6.89
N ILE A 3 -3.24 10.19 6.27
CA ILE A 3 -2.04 9.70 6.95
C ILE A 3 -1.22 10.92 7.41
N ASN A 4 -0.78 10.97 8.66
CA ASN A 4 0.12 12.04 9.11
C ASN A 4 1.53 11.78 8.55
N LEU A 5 1.97 12.67 7.65
CA LEU A 5 3.25 12.57 6.95
C LEU A 5 4.28 13.59 7.43
N ASN A 6 3.93 14.46 8.38
CA ASN A 6 4.81 15.52 8.86
C ASN A 6 6.08 14.93 9.47
N ASN A 7 7.24 15.35 8.94
CA ASN A 7 8.58 14.94 9.38
C ASN A 7 8.84 13.42 9.36
N LYS A 8 8.02 12.63 8.65
CA LYS A 8 8.22 11.18 8.56
C LYS A 8 9.37 10.80 7.61
N TYR A 9 9.68 11.67 6.64
CA TYR A 9 10.72 11.44 5.64
C TYR A 9 11.68 12.64 5.56
N SER A 10 12.95 12.35 5.29
CA SER A 10 14.07 13.32 5.32
C SER A 10 14.11 14.29 4.13
N ASP A 11 13.45 13.96 3.01
CA ASP A 11 13.28 14.82 1.84
C ASP A 11 11.78 15.09 1.66
N ASN A 12 11.37 16.37 1.75
CA ASN A 12 9.96 16.77 1.70
C ASN A 12 9.58 17.58 0.46
N LEU A 13 10.52 17.85 -0.46
CA LEU A 13 10.30 18.89 -1.47
C LEU A 13 9.54 18.41 -2.70
N PHE A 14 9.69 17.15 -3.11
CA PHE A 14 9.17 16.67 -4.41
C PHE A 14 8.34 15.38 -4.39
N TRP A 15 8.30 14.66 -3.27
CA TRP A 15 7.67 13.34 -3.27
C TRP A 15 6.13 13.36 -3.23
N LEU A 16 5.51 14.40 -2.64
CA LEU A 16 4.05 14.52 -2.48
C LEU A 16 3.45 15.66 -3.32
N THR A 17 4.13 16.13 -4.36
CA THR A 17 3.55 17.15 -5.24
C THR A 17 2.50 16.52 -6.16
N THR A 18 1.70 17.36 -6.82
CA THR A 18 0.71 16.94 -7.83
C THR A 18 0.93 17.71 -9.14
N ARG A 19 2.16 18.18 -9.37
CA ARG A 19 2.48 19.10 -10.46
C ARG A 19 2.96 18.38 -11.71
N ASN A 20 3.18 17.07 -11.62
CA ASN A 20 3.70 16.23 -12.71
C ASN A 20 5.01 16.81 -13.28
N ILE A 21 5.91 17.20 -12.38
CA ILE A 21 7.21 17.79 -12.70
C ILE A 21 8.31 16.73 -12.61
N ASN A 22 9.47 17.02 -13.22
CA ASN A 22 10.67 16.20 -13.03
C ASN A 22 10.97 16.03 -11.54
N ASP A 23 11.44 14.84 -11.17
CA ASP A 23 11.72 14.39 -9.80
C ASP A 23 10.50 14.18 -8.88
N GLU A 24 9.27 14.36 -9.38
CA GLU A 24 8.07 13.90 -8.66
C GLU A 24 8.08 12.37 -8.58
N TRP A 25 7.85 11.84 -7.37
CA TRP A 25 7.82 10.40 -7.15
C TRP A 25 6.57 9.82 -7.81
N PRO A 26 6.66 8.87 -8.76
CA PRO A 26 5.48 8.25 -9.34
C PRO A 26 4.62 7.52 -8.30
N ILE A 27 3.33 7.34 -8.65
CA ILE A 27 2.37 6.62 -7.84
C ILE A 27 2.40 5.14 -8.19
N ALA A 28 2.36 4.28 -7.16
CA ALA A 28 2.12 2.86 -7.29
C ALA A 28 1.27 2.36 -6.12
N PHE A 29 0.82 1.12 -6.19
CA PHE A 29 -0.12 0.52 -5.25
C PHE A 29 0.46 -0.78 -4.67
N HIS A 30 0.30 -0.94 -3.37
CA HIS A 30 0.72 -2.14 -2.64
C HIS A 30 -0.50 -2.81 -2.01
N GLY A 31 -0.80 -4.03 -2.44
CA GLY A 31 -1.79 -4.87 -1.78
C GLY A 31 -1.23 -5.40 -0.46
N THR A 32 -2.01 -5.29 0.61
CA THR A 32 -1.62 -5.83 1.92
C THR A 32 -2.38 -7.11 2.26
N HIS A 33 -1.66 -8.05 2.85
CA HIS A 33 -2.23 -9.22 3.51
C HIS A 33 -2.13 -9.01 5.02
N SER A 34 -3.26 -8.70 5.66
CA SER A 34 -3.30 -8.44 7.09
C SER A 34 -4.18 -9.42 7.86
N PRO A 35 -3.59 -10.33 8.65
CA PRO A 35 -4.35 -11.13 9.61
C PRO A 35 -5.06 -10.26 10.65
N THR A 36 -4.49 -9.10 11.01
CA THR A 36 -5.08 -8.20 12.01
C THR A 36 -6.34 -7.48 11.52
N LEU A 37 -6.56 -7.43 10.21
CA LEU A 37 -7.75 -6.81 9.64
C LEU A 37 -8.95 -7.76 9.54
N THR A 38 -8.80 -9.08 9.71
CA THR A 38 -9.83 -10.11 9.43
C THR A 38 -11.27 -9.78 9.83
N ASN A 39 -11.53 -9.26 11.05
CA ASN A 39 -12.86 -8.82 11.49
C ASN A 39 -12.77 -7.52 12.28
N ILE A 40 -13.36 -6.44 11.76
CA ILE A 40 -13.37 -5.12 12.40
C ILE A 40 -14.76 -4.81 12.90
N THR A 41 -14.88 -4.52 14.18
CA THR A 41 -16.14 -4.08 14.80
C THR A 41 -16.24 -2.57 14.82
N GLN A 42 -17.45 -2.03 14.98
CA GLN A 42 -17.64 -0.58 15.15
C GLN A 42 -16.86 0.03 16.33
N SER A 43 -16.54 -0.77 17.35
CA SER A 43 -15.72 -0.34 18.48
C SER A 43 -14.22 -0.32 18.21
N THR A 44 -13.76 -0.90 17.09
CA THR A 44 -12.34 -0.98 16.75
C THR A 44 -11.96 0.13 15.76
N PRO A 45 -11.05 1.06 16.10
CA PRO A 45 -10.54 2.03 15.13
C PRO A 45 -9.73 1.32 14.05
N LEU A 46 -10.21 1.34 12.80
CA LEU A 46 -9.53 0.77 11.62
C LEU A 46 -8.05 1.21 11.54
N PHE A 47 -7.75 2.46 11.90
CA PHE A 47 -6.39 2.99 11.90
C PHE A 47 -5.43 2.20 12.81
N ASN A 48 -5.89 1.74 13.97
CA ASN A 48 -5.06 0.98 14.90
C ASN A 48 -4.77 -0.42 14.35
N SER A 49 -5.75 -1.05 13.70
CA SER A 49 -5.58 -2.34 13.02
C SER A 49 -4.68 -2.26 11.79
N ILE A 50 -4.65 -1.12 11.10
CA ILE A 50 -3.73 -0.88 9.97
C ILE A 50 -2.31 -0.62 10.48
N LYS A 51 -2.15 0.09 11.61
CA LYS A 51 -0.84 0.32 12.22
C LYS A 51 -0.17 -0.97 12.68
N THR A 52 -0.87 -2.10 12.78
CA THR A 52 -0.22 -3.40 13.07
C THR A 52 0.19 -4.14 11.82
N ASP A 53 -0.24 -3.71 10.64
CA ASP A 53 -0.10 -4.50 9.43
C ASP A 53 0.51 -3.74 8.25
N SER A 54 1.74 -4.14 7.93
CA SER A 54 2.27 -4.16 6.57
C SER A 54 2.43 -2.81 5.86
N MET A 55 3.00 -1.84 6.57
CA MET A 55 3.91 -0.78 6.04
C MET A 55 4.46 0.08 7.19
N ASN A 56 4.57 -0.50 8.40
CA ASN A 56 5.17 0.20 9.51
C ASN A 56 6.63 0.49 9.19
N ASN A 57 7.10 1.68 9.57
CA ASN A 57 8.50 2.08 9.40
C ASN A 57 9.43 0.97 9.93
N GLU A 58 9.06 0.30 11.02
CA GLU A 58 9.85 -0.76 11.63
C GLU A 58 10.00 -2.02 10.75
N ASP A 59 9.00 -2.38 9.95
CA ASP A 59 9.08 -3.54 9.04
C ASP A 59 9.81 -3.19 7.74
N ILE A 60 9.55 -1.98 7.22
CA ILE A 60 10.25 -1.41 6.06
C ILE A 60 11.76 -1.25 6.37
N HIS A 61 12.11 -0.80 7.57
CA HIS A 61 13.52 -0.73 8.00
C HIS A 61 14.13 -2.11 8.28
N GLN A 62 13.34 -3.14 8.62
CA GLN A 62 13.84 -4.51 8.80
C GLN A 62 14.21 -5.22 7.49
N ILE A 63 13.64 -4.81 6.34
CA ILE A 63 14.05 -5.29 5.01
C ILE A 63 15.56 -5.05 4.75
N THR A 64 16.17 -4.06 5.41
CA THR A 64 17.62 -3.78 5.31
C THR A 64 18.52 -4.88 5.91
N LYS A 65 17.96 -5.83 6.68
CA LYS A 65 18.73 -6.87 7.40
C LYS A 65 18.55 -8.29 6.89
N VAL A 66 17.69 -8.56 5.92
CA VAL A 66 17.38 -9.92 5.47
C VAL A 66 17.91 -10.14 4.06
N ASP A 67 19.00 -10.92 3.96
CA ASP A 67 19.65 -11.51 2.79
C ASP A 67 19.10 -11.10 1.41
N SER A 68 19.94 -10.44 0.60
CA SER A 68 20.05 -10.38 -0.89
C SER A 68 18.82 -10.66 -1.80
N GLY A 69 17.59 -10.58 -1.31
CA GLY A 69 16.37 -11.03 -1.99
C GLY A 69 15.06 -10.48 -1.40
N SER A 70 15.11 -9.73 -0.30
CA SER A 70 13.92 -9.05 0.25
C SER A 70 13.61 -7.79 -0.57
N ALA A 71 12.42 -7.73 -1.18
CA ALA A 71 11.97 -6.59 -1.97
C ALA A 71 10.50 -6.28 -1.71
N ILE A 72 10.13 -5.01 -1.86
CA ILE A 72 8.74 -4.55 -1.87
C ILE A 72 8.25 -4.55 -3.31
N TYR A 73 7.11 -5.17 -3.55
CA TYR A 73 6.47 -5.21 -4.85
C TYR A 73 5.24 -4.30 -4.86
N VAL A 74 5.14 -3.47 -5.90
CA VAL A 74 4.00 -2.57 -6.14
C VAL A 74 3.58 -2.61 -7.60
N ILE A 75 2.32 -2.27 -7.87
CA ILE A 75 1.73 -2.29 -9.21
C ILE A 75 1.25 -0.87 -9.56
N THR A 76 1.27 -0.50 -10.84
CA THR A 76 0.90 0.86 -11.29
C THR A 76 -0.60 1.17 -11.25
N HIS A 77 -1.44 0.20 -10.91
CA HIS A 77 -2.88 0.38 -10.78
C HIS A 77 -3.46 -0.45 -9.64
N CYS A 78 -4.59 0.02 -9.11
CA CYS A 78 -5.24 -0.63 -7.98
C CYS A 78 -6.17 -1.76 -8.39
N ASN A 79 -7.09 -1.52 -9.33
CA ASN A 79 -8.13 -2.47 -9.72
C ASN A 79 -7.57 -3.55 -10.64
N ASP A 80 -7.84 -4.82 -10.31
CA ASP A 80 -7.35 -5.99 -11.05
C ASP A 80 -5.80 -6.10 -11.03
N GLY A 81 -5.17 -5.40 -10.08
CA GLY A 81 -3.72 -5.29 -9.93
C GLY A 81 -3.34 -5.46 -8.48
N ALA A 82 -3.02 -4.36 -7.79
CA ALA A 82 -2.62 -4.42 -6.38
C ALA A 82 -3.69 -5.02 -5.46
N ASP A 83 -4.97 -4.82 -5.76
CA ASP A 83 -6.07 -5.38 -4.97
C ASP A 83 -6.17 -6.91 -5.06
N ALA A 84 -5.70 -7.53 -6.14
CA ALA A 84 -5.65 -8.98 -6.29
C ALA A 84 -4.69 -9.65 -5.28
N TYR A 85 -3.74 -8.88 -4.74
CA TYR A 85 -2.78 -9.32 -3.73
C TYR A 85 -3.20 -8.95 -2.30
N THR A 86 -4.46 -8.56 -2.10
CA THR A 86 -5.00 -8.23 -0.78
C THR A 86 -5.85 -9.35 -0.21
N THR A 87 -5.85 -9.47 1.12
CA THR A 87 -6.84 -10.30 1.81
C THR A 87 -8.03 -9.44 2.19
N PRO A 88 -9.27 -9.83 1.82
CA PRO A 88 -10.45 -9.10 2.21
C PRO A 88 -10.68 -9.21 3.71
N PHE A 89 -11.29 -8.18 4.28
CA PHE A 89 -11.75 -8.17 5.66
C PHE A 89 -13.17 -7.66 5.78
N THR A 90 -13.84 -8.04 6.86
CA THR A 90 -15.23 -7.68 7.08
C THR A 90 -15.36 -6.65 8.18
N ILE A 91 -16.11 -5.58 7.90
CA ILE A 91 -16.59 -4.65 8.91
C ILE A 91 -17.97 -5.13 9.38
N LEU A 92 -18.05 -5.45 10.67
CA LEU A 92 -19.28 -5.92 11.32
C LEU A 92 -20.08 -4.71 11.82
N ASN A 93 -21.28 -4.52 11.25
CA ASN A 93 -22.19 -3.43 11.60
C ASN A 93 -23.62 -3.97 11.74
N GLY A 94 -23.86 -4.72 12.82
CA GLY A 94 -25.15 -5.38 13.07
C GLY A 94 -25.50 -6.33 11.92
N ASP A 95 -26.64 -6.08 11.27
CA ASP A 95 -27.13 -6.89 10.15
C ASP A 95 -26.44 -6.56 8.81
N ASN A 96 -25.71 -5.45 8.72
CA ASN A 96 -25.06 -4.97 7.50
C ASN A 96 -23.55 -5.20 7.54
N ASN A 97 -23.13 -6.44 7.27
CA ASN A 97 -21.72 -6.75 7.13
C ASN A 97 -21.22 -6.33 5.74
N GLU A 98 -20.13 -5.57 5.72
CA GLU A 98 -19.51 -5.12 4.48
C GLU A 98 -18.07 -5.62 4.39
N THR A 99 -17.74 -6.23 3.26
CA THR A 99 -16.39 -6.77 2.99
C THR A 99 -15.59 -5.75 2.19
N PHE A 100 -14.33 -5.56 2.58
CA PHE A 100 -13.42 -4.62 1.96
C PHE A 100 -12.06 -5.25 1.70
N LYS A 101 -11.36 -4.74 0.70
CA LYS A 101 -9.93 -4.88 0.48
C LYS A 101 -9.22 -3.58 0.83
N LEU A 102 -8.02 -3.69 1.39
CA LEU A 102 -7.17 -2.55 1.72
C LEU A 102 -5.96 -2.51 0.80
N VAL A 103 -5.74 -1.37 0.15
CA VAL A 103 -4.57 -1.15 -0.71
C VAL A 103 -3.87 0.12 -0.26
N PHE A 104 -2.55 0.07 -0.10
CA PHE A 104 -1.75 1.26 0.12
C PHE A 104 -1.48 1.97 -1.20
N GLN A 105 -1.72 3.27 -1.22
CA GLN A 105 -1.26 4.15 -2.27
C GLN A 105 0.10 4.72 -1.89
N CYS A 106 1.09 4.49 -2.75
CA CYS A 106 2.48 4.76 -2.49
C CYS A 106 3.06 5.74 -3.50
N ARG A 107 4.05 6.50 -3.07
CA ARG A 107 4.98 7.26 -3.91
C ARG A 107 6.30 6.51 -3.94
N VAL A 108 6.89 6.34 -5.12
CA VAL A 108 8.17 5.63 -5.31
C VAL A 108 9.21 6.59 -5.86
N ARG A 109 10.43 6.60 -5.32
CA ARG A 109 11.51 7.47 -5.81
C ARG A 109 11.82 7.13 -7.27
N PRO A 110 12.03 8.12 -8.14
CA PRO A 110 12.48 7.84 -9.50
C PRO A 110 13.81 7.08 -9.51
N ASN A 111 13.98 6.18 -10.49
CA ASN A 111 15.21 5.41 -10.74
C ASN A 111 15.64 4.45 -9.60
N SER A 112 14.77 4.15 -8.64
CA SER A 112 15.07 3.27 -7.50
C SER A 112 14.27 1.96 -7.50
N PHE A 113 13.75 1.57 -8.66
CA PHE A 113 12.94 0.37 -8.83
C PHE A 113 13.23 -0.31 -10.15
N THR A 114 13.09 -1.63 -10.16
CA THR A 114 13.18 -2.46 -11.37
C THR A 114 11.77 -2.72 -11.89
N ILE A 115 11.56 -2.51 -13.19
CA ILE A 115 10.26 -2.75 -13.84
C ILE A 115 10.23 -4.17 -14.40
N TYR A 116 9.19 -4.91 -14.03
CA TYR A 116 8.80 -6.16 -14.64
C TYR A 116 7.47 -5.94 -15.37
N ASN A 117 7.43 -6.31 -16.65
CA ASN A 117 6.17 -6.32 -17.38
C ASN A 117 5.44 -7.62 -17.01
N GLY A 118 4.30 -7.51 -16.32
CA GLY A 118 3.43 -8.65 -16.06
C GLY A 118 2.79 -9.17 -17.34
N SER A 119 2.05 -10.28 -17.25
CA SER A 119 1.06 -10.63 -18.28
C SER A 119 0.11 -9.44 -18.49
N ASN A 120 -0.46 -9.31 -19.69
CA ASN A 120 -1.16 -8.11 -20.19
C ASN A 120 -2.17 -7.46 -19.22
N ASP A 121 -2.72 -8.21 -18.26
CA ASP A 121 -3.75 -7.76 -17.33
C ASP A 121 -3.21 -7.25 -15.97
N LEU A 122 -1.98 -7.60 -15.58
CA LEU A 122 -1.39 -7.22 -14.27
C LEU A 122 -0.63 -5.88 -14.29
N GLY A 123 -0.43 -5.31 -15.49
CA GLY A 123 0.32 -4.06 -15.69
C GLY A 123 1.80 -4.16 -15.31
N GLN A 124 2.39 -3.03 -14.93
CA GLN A 124 3.80 -2.96 -14.55
C GLN A 124 3.97 -3.25 -13.06
N LEU A 125 4.73 -4.30 -12.77
CA LEU A 125 5.19 -4.66 -11.43
C LEU A 125 6.53 -3.98 -11.18
N TRP A 126 6.63 -3.22 -10.10
CA TRP A 126 7.87 -2.57 -9.68
C TRP A 126 8.42 -3.26 -8.45
N GLN A 127 9.69 -3.65 -8.53
CA GLN A 127 10.45 -4.20 -7.42
C GLN A 127 11.31 -3.10 -6.80
N ILE A 128 11.15 -2.86 -5.50
CA ILE A 128 11.91 -1.89 -4.73
C ILE A 128 12.72 -2.62 -3.67
N THR A 129 14.05 -2.45 -3.72
CA THR A 129 14.98 -3.03 -2.74
C THR A 129 15.45 -2.01 -1.70
N ASP A 130 15.41 -0.70 -2.02
CA ASP A 130 15.64 0.37 -1.05
C ASP A 130 14.34 0.71 -0.32
N PRO A 131 14.17 0.35 0.96
CA PRO A 131 12.97 0.68 1.72
C PRO A 131 12.73 2.18 1.87
N GLN A 132 13.74 3.04 1.72
CA GLN A 132 13.59 4.50 1.75
C GLN A 132 13.09 5.08 0.42
N ALA A 133 13.03 4.27 -0.62
CA ALA A 133 12.57 4.65 -1.94
C ALA A 133 11.06 4.51 -2.14
N ILE A 134 10.31 4.11 -1.12
CA ILE A 134 8.84 4.00 -1.18
C ILE A 134 8.20 4.65 0.05
N ARG A 135 7.09 5.36 -0.17
CA ARG A 135 6.37 6.09 0.88
C ARG A 135 4.86 5.89 0.71
N PRO A 136 4.16 5.23 1.64
CA PRO A 136 2.70 5.23 1.64
C PRO A 136 2.21 6.63 2.01
N TYR A 137 1.19 7.09 1.29
CA TYR A 137 0.55 8.38 1.52
C TYR A 137 -0.97 8.34 1.48
N GLY A 138 -1.54 7.27 0.92
CA GLY A 138 -2.98 7.03 0.88
C GLY A 138 -3.33 5.60 1.27
N LEU A 139 -4.56 5.44 1.72
CA LEU A 139 -5.20 4.17 1.97
C LEU A 139 -6.44 4.11 1.10
N LEU A 140 -6.55 3.08 0.27
CA LEU A 140 -7.74 2.79 -0.49
C LEU A 140 -8.49 1.64 0.18
N LEU A 141 -9.78 1.85 0.42
CA LEU A 141 -10.73 0.82 0.80
C LEU A 141 -11.60 0.51 -0.40
N LYS A 142 -11.46 -0.71 -0.93
CA LYS A 142 -12.30 -1.20 -2.02
C LYS A 142 -13.37 -2.11 -1.43
N ARG A 143 -14.64 -1.72 -1.58
CA ARG A 143 -15.76 -2.59 -1.21
C ARG A 143 -15.82 -3.77 -2.18
N GLU A 144 -15.93 -4.98 -1.64
CA GLU A 144 -16.22 -6.17 -2.45
C GLU A 144 -17.72 -6.24 -2.71
N THR A 145 -18.11 -6.17 -3.97
CA THR A 145 -19.49 -6.44 -4.37
C THR A 145 -19.65 -7.94 -4.55
N ILE A 146 -20.39 -8.59 -3.64
CA ILE A 146 -20.82 -9.97 -3.87
C ILE A 146 -21.88 -9.89 -4.97
N LEU A 147 -21.53 -10.32 -6.18
CA LEU A 147 -22.49 -10.53 -7.25
C LEU A 147 -23.23 -11.84 -6.94
N PHE A 148 -24.53 -11.74 -6.71
CA PHE A 148 -25.45 -12.88 -6.60
C PHE A 148 -25.90 -13.33 -7.99
#